data_AF-A0A1I0H842-F1
#
_entry.id   AF-A0A1I0H842-F1
#
_cell.length_a   1.000
_cell.length_b   1.000
_cell.length_c   1.000
_cell.angle_alpha   90.00
_cell.angle_beta   90.00
_cell.angle_gamma   90.00
#
_symmetry.space_group_name_H-M   'P 1'
#
loop_
_entity.id
_entity.type
_entity.pdbx_description
1 polymer ?
#
loop_
_entity_poly.entity_id
_entity_poly.type
_entity_poly.pdbx_seq_one_letter_code
_entity_poly.pdbx_strand_id
1 'polypeptide(L)'
;MKSEEAEKILDLSRQVIRTFWSGQPELYLNHLHPEVSFIGPADGVNVKGREELKKLALKMSRSMPKIFISSDRYEMLHYDRDACIVAAYYTTHTDPKSHQILRENKRCTLVWIRGGNAFLLLHAHVSDGHHMLHGDESFPIAAGQETYNYMMELMRQRGDFVKITVRDTEGVTHVISENDILLIQTEGNYTTIRCFDRNVRIKRPLKYVRELLHTEIFVEVSRNTMINGDYVERITGDIVSLIDKTEIRISSRKVNSVLKVIRNLTNI
;
A
#
# COMPACT_ATOMS: atom_id res chain seq x y z
N MET A 1 8.97 32.10 12.03
CA MET A 1 9.57 32.00 10.68
C MET A 1 10.70 30.99 10.79
N LYS A 2 10.65 29.84 10.10
CA LYS A 2 11.74 28.85 10.17
C LYS A 2 13.00 29.43 9.50
N SER A 3 14.18 29.20 10.09
CA SER A 3 15.48 29.62 9.56
C SER A 3 15.75 28.96 8.20
N GLU A 4 16.34 29.69 7.24
CA GLU A 4 16.73 29.15 5.93
C GLU A 4 17.66 27.92 6.06
N GLU A 5 18.54 27.93 7.06
CA GLU A 5 19.43 26.80 7.36
C GLU A 5 18.66 25.59 7.91
N ALA A 6 17.60 25.82 8.70
CA ALA A 6 16.74 24.74 9.20
C ALA A 6 16.00 24.01 8.07
N GLU A 7 15.51 24.76 7.06
CA GLU A 7 14.90 24.16 5.87
C GLU A 7 15.92 23.37 5.04
N LYS A 8 17.15 23.88 4.88
CA LYS A 8 18.24 23.14 4.21
C LYS A 8 18.55 21.81 4.91
N ILE A 9 18.52 21.76 6.24
CA ILE A 9 18.76 20.52 6.99
C ILE A 9 17.57 19.54 6.86
N LEU A 10 16.33 20.03 6.79
CA LEU A 10 15.17 19.20 6.51
C LEU A 10 15.26 18.57 5.11
N ASP A 11 15.62 19.35 4.10
CA ASP A 11 15.81 18.84 2.74
C ASP A 11 16.97 17.85 2.67
N LEU A 12 18.07 18.12 3.35
CA LEU A 12 19.18 17.17 3.47
C LEU A 12 18.73 15.88 4.16
N SER A 13 17.93 15.97 5.22
CA SER A 13 17.38 14.81 5.93
C SER A 13 16.51 13.94 5.01
N ARG A 14 15.65 14.57 4.20
CA ARG A 14 14.87 13.88 3.16
C ARG A 14 15.79 13.21 2.13
N GLN A 15 16.83 13.89 1.68
CA GLN A 15 17.79 13.33 0.72
C GLN A 15 18.54 12.14 1.29
N VAL A 16 19.03 12.22 2.53
CA VAL A 16 19.72 11.10 3.19
C VAL A 16 18.81 9.88 3.32
N ILE A 17 17.58 10.06 3.79
CA ILE A 17 16.64 8.93 3.94
C ILE A 17 16.33 8.29 2.57
N ARG A 18 16.03 9.11 1.55
CA ARG A 18 15.72 8.59 0.19
C ARG A 18 16.91 7.89 -0.45
N THR A 19 18.10 8.45 -0.33
CA THR A 19 19.32 7.88 -0.93
C THR A 19 19.76 6.61 -0.23
N PHE A 20 19.61 6.53 1.10
CA PHE A 20 19.78 5.31 1.88
C PHE A 20 18.89 4.17 1.37
N TRP A 21 17.58 4.37 1.29
CA TRP A 21 16.65 3.31 0.86
C TRP A 21 16.75 2.96 -0.62
N SER A 22 17.13 3.91 -1.46
CA SER A 22 17.37 3.65 -2.89
C SER A 22 18.69 2.95 -3.20
N GLY A 23 19.56 2.75 -2.19
CA GLY A 23 20.85 2.06 -2.35
C GLY A 23 21.96 2.92 -2.97
N GLN A 24 21.94 4.24 -2.77
CA GLN A 24 22.91 5.21 -3.31
C GLN A 24 23.76 5.84 -2.19
N PRO A 25 24.68 5.09 -1.57
CA PRO A 25 25.41 5.53 -0.40
C PRO A 25 26.29 6.76 -0.64
N GLU A 26 26.89 6.90 -1.81
CA GLU A 26 27.75 8.01 -2.21
C GLU A 26 27.11 9.40 -2.00
N LEU A 27 25.78 9.48 -2.03
CA LEU A 27 25.04 10.73 -1.89
C LEU A 27 24.89 11.22 -0.45
N TYR A 28 25.09 10.35 0.56
CA TYR A 28 24.99 10.76 1.96
C TYR A 28 26.25 10.54 2.79
N LEU A 29 27.21 9.74 2.31
CA LEU A 29 28.42 9.42 3.08
C LEU A 29 29.29 10.65 3.44
N ASN A 30 29.22 11.71 2.65
CA ASN A 30 29.95 12.96 2.90
C ASN A 30 29.36 13.81 4.04
N HIS A 31 28.14 13.48 4.49
CA HIS A 31 27.46 14.18 5.55
C HIS A 31 27.64 13.53 6.92
N LEU A 32 28.41 12.44 7.02
CA LEU A 32 28.57 11.70 8.26
C LEU A 32 29.59 12.35 9.20
N HIS A 33 29.22 12.51 10.47
CA HIS A 33 30.17 12.83 11.52
C HIS A 33 31.18 11.66 11.71
N PRO A 34 32.45 11.91 12.07
CA PRO A 34 33.42 10.83 12.33
C PRO A 34 32.93 9.79 13.34
N GLU A 35 32.21 10.25 14.36
CA GLU A 35 31.62 9.43 15.43
C GLU A 35 30.14 9.07 15.20
N VAL A 36 29.67 9.10 13.95
CA VAL A 36 28.28 8.79 13.64
C VAL A 36 27.85 7.44 14.22
N SER A 37 26.63 7.37 14.73
CA SER A 37 25.99 6.13 15.14
C SER A 37 24.72 5.86 14.35
N PHE A 38 24.46 4.60 14.05
CA PHE A 38 23.26 4.16 13.35
C PHE A 38 22.63 2.99 14.08
N ILE A 39 21.33 3.09 14.36
CA ILE A 39 20.51 1.99 14.86
C ILE A 39 19.47 1.67 13.78
N GLY A 40 19.59 0.48 13.22
CA GLY A 40 18.67 -0.03 12.22
C GLY A 40 17.52 -0.82 12.84
N PRO A 41 16.49 -1.14 12.06
CA PRO A 41 15.29 -1.80 12.57
C PRO A 41 15.48 -3.30 12.82
N ALA A 42 16.46 -3.93 12.16
CA ALA A 42 16.76 -5.34 12.37
C ALA A 42 17.54 -5.56 13.67
N ASP A 43 17.26 -6.67 14.35
CA ASP A 43 17.92 -7.02 15.60
C ASP A 43 19.45 -7.03 15.45
N GLY A 44 20.14 -6.46 16.43
CA GLY A 44 21.60 -6.33 16.43
C GLY A 44 22.21 -5.30 15.46
N VAL A 45 21.41 -4.56 14.67
CA VAL A 45 21.96 -3.51 13.78
C VAL A 45 22.22 -2.23 14.58
N ASN A 46 23.39 -2.18 15.23
CA ASN A 46 23.93 -1.00 15.87
C ASN A 46 25.37 -0.78 15.39
N VAL A 47 25.59 0.33 14.69
CA VAL A 47 26.89 0.67 14.10
C VAL A 47 27.39 1.99 14.66
N LYS A 48 28.69 2.06 14.96
CA LYS A 48 29.36 3.28 15.42
C LYS A 48 30.59 3.56 14.57
N GLY A 49 30.80 4.84 14.28
CA GLY A 49 31.91 5.34 13.48
C GLY A 49 31.60 5.37 11.99
N ARG A 50 32.13 6.40 11.34
CA ARG A 50 31.92 6.66 9.91
C ARG A 50 32.34 5.49 9.01
N GLU A 51 33.47 4.85 9.30
CA GLU A 51 34.00 3.79 8.44
C GLU A 51 33.18 2.50 8.53
N GLU A 52 32.65 2.16 9.70
CA GLU A 52 31.76 1.00 9.83
C GLU A 52 30.40 1.26 9.18
N LEU A 53 29.86 2.48 9.30
CA LEU A 53 28.61 2.84 8.62
C LEU A 53 28.77 2.83 7.10
N LYS A 54 29.94 3.25 6.58
CA LYS A 54 30.28 3.11 5.15
C LYS A 54 30.28 1.65 4.70
N LYS A 55 30.89 0.75 5.46
CA LYS A 55 30.90 -0.69 5.14
C LYS A 55 29.48 -1.26 5.10
N LEU A 56 28.65 -0.91 6.10
CA LEU A 56 27.24 -1.32 6.13
C LEU A 56 26.48 -0.79 4.91
N ALA A 57 26.62 0.50 4.62
CA ALA A 57 25.98 1.17 3.49
C ALA A 57 26.33 0.51 2.15
N LEU A 58 27.62 0.21 1.92
CA LEU A 58 28.08 -0.49 0.72
C LEU A 58 27.56 -1.92 0.64
N LYS A 59 27.54 -2.65 1.77
CA LYS A 59 26.94 -3.99 1.84
C LYS A 59 25.46 -3.94 1.46
N MET A 60 24.69 -3.04 2.07
CA MET A 60 23.26 -2.87 1.82
C MET A 60 22.97 -2.46 0.37
N SER A 61 23.76 -1.58 -0.22
CA SER A 61 23.60 -1.16 -1.63
C SER A 61 23.72 -2.32 -2.64
N ARG A 62 24.41 -3.41 -2.28
CA ARG A 62 24.59 -4.60 -3.13
C ARG A 62 23.53 -5.67 -2.90
N SER A 63 22.94 -5.72 -1.71
CA SER A 63 22.08 -6.83 -1.30
C SER A 63 20.60 -6.45 -1.16
N MET A 64 20.29 -5.18 -0.87
CA MET A 64 18.90 -4.76 -0.76
C MET A 64 18.28 -4.52 -2.15
N PRO A 65 17.01 -4.90 -2.34
CA PRO A 65 16.27 -4.44 -3.49
C PRO A 65 16.15 -2.92 -3.44
N LYS A 66 15.85 -2.30 -4.59
CA LYS A 66 15.54 -0.87 -4.62
C LYS A 66 14.24 -0.63 -3.83
N ILE A 67 14.31 0.25 -2.83
CA ILE A 67 13.16 0.61 -1.99
C ILE A 67 12.74 2.04 -2.31
N PHE A 68 11.45 2.23 -2.51
CA PHE A 68 10.81 3.51 -2.76
C PHE A 68 10.10 4.02 -1.50
N ILE A 69 9.94 5.35 -1.43
CA ILE A 69 9.32 6.03 -0.29
C ILE A 69 8.08 6.77 -0.74
N SER A 70 7.01 6.61 0.03
CA SER A 70 5.71 7.28 -0.14
C SER A 70 5.19 7.80 1.21
N SER A 71 4.20 8.69 1.16
CA SER A 71 3.52 9.24 2.34
C SER A 71 4.47 9.80 3.41
N ASP A 72 5.55 10.47 2.98
CA ASP A 72 6.61 10.94 3.86
C ASP A 72 6.30 12.31 4.49
N ARG A 73 6.49 12.40 5.82
CA ARG A 73 6.42 13.64 6.59
C ARG A 73 7.69 13.80 7.42
N TYR A 74 8.21 15.02 7.47
CA TYR A 74 9.40 15.39 8.23
C TYR A 74 9.06 16.51 9.19
N GLU A 75 9.57 16.43 10.41
CA GLU A 75 9.33 17.37 11.47
C GLU A 75 10.65 17.80 12.10
N MET A 76 10.86 19.11 12.19
CA MET A 76 11.99 19.69 12.91
C MET A 76 11.64 19.71 14.40
N LEU A 77 12.21 18.79 15.17
CA LEU A 77 11.97 18.69 16.61
C LEU A 77 12.81 19.71 17.39
N HIS A 78 14.04 19.95 16.94
CA HIS A 78 14.96 20.91 17.56
C HIS A 78 15.86 21.54 16.50
N TYR A 79 16.16 22.83 16.67
CA TYR A 79 17.14 23.54 15.86
C TYR A 79 17.72 24.71 16.66
N ASP A 80 19.05 24.72 16.78
CA ASP A 80 19.81 25.86 17.28
C ASP A 80 21.12 26.01 16.50
N ARG A 81 22.07 26.77 17.06
CA ARG A 81 23.38 27.00 16.43
C ARG A 81 24.19 25.70 16.27
N ASP A 82 24.10 24.77 17.20
CA ASP A 82 25.02 23.66 17.37
C ASP A 82 24.40 22.31 16.98
N ALA A 83 23.09 22.17 17.08
CA ALA A 83 22.37 20.92 16.85
C ALA A 83 21.02 21.10 16.14
N CYS A 84 20.64 20.04 15.42
CA CYS A 84 19.34 19.91 14.77
C CYS A 84 18.84 18.47 14.91
N ILE A 85 17.57 18.30 15.25
CA ILE A 85 16.91 17.00 15.41
C ILE A 85 15.70 16.95 14.50
N VAL A 86 15.67 15.96 13.62
CA VAL A 86 14.58 15.74 12.65
C VAL A 86 13.94 14.39 12.91
N ALA A 87 12.61 14.37 13.04
CA ALA A 87 11.82 13.16 12.97
C ALA A 87 11.23 12.99 11.57
N ALA A 88 11.19 11.76 11.09
CA ALA A 88 10.59 11.41 9.80
C ALA A 88 9.68 10.20 9.96
N TYR A 89 8.56 10.24 9.25
CA TYR A 89 7.54 9.18 9.19
C TYR A 89 7.28 8.91 7.71
N TYR A 90 7.43 7.67 7.28
CA TYR A 90 7.31 7.35 5.86
C TYR A 90 6.99 5.87 5.64
N THR A 91 6.45 5.57 4.46
CA THR A 91 6.14 4.21 4.03
C THR A 91 7.12 3.77 2.96
N THR A 92 7.85 2.69 3.23
CA THR A 92 8.76 2.04 2.27
C THR A 92 8.04 0.96 1.49
N HIS A 93 8.35 0.81 0.21
CA HIS A 93 7.88 -0.31 -0.60
C HIS A 93 8.96 -0.80 -1.57
N THR A 94 9.03 -2.11 -1.78
CA THR A 94 9.98 -2.72 -2.70
C THR A 94 9.63 -2.43 -4.16
N ASP A 95 10.65 -2.28 -5.01
CA ASP A 95 10.46 -2.25 -6.46
C ASP A 95 9.77 -3.55 -6.93
N PRO A 96 8.62 -3.48 -7.62
CA PRO A 96 7.96 -4.66 -8.16
C PRO A 96 8.82 -5.54 -9.09
N LYS A 97 9.91 -5.00 -9.65
CA LYS A 97 10.90 -5.75 -10.44
C LYS A 97 11.85 -6.61 -9.59
N SER A 98 11.86 -6.42 -8.27
CA SER A 98 12.72 -7.17 -7.34
C SER A 98 12.20 -8.58 -7.01
N HIS A 99 11.04 -8.97 -7.55
CA HIS A 99 10.34 -10.22 -7.22
C HIS A 99 9.99 -10.38 -5.73
N GLN A 100 10.03 -9.28 -4.96
CA GLN A 100 9.64 -9.22 -3.56
C GLN A 100 8.59 -8.11 -3.40
N ILE A 101 7.54 -8.39 -2.65
CA ILE A 101 6.46 -7.44 -2.35
C ILE A 101 6.47 -7.22 -0.85
N LEU A 102 6.93 -6.05 -0.43
CA LEU A 102 6.94 -5.64 0.97
C LEU A 102 6.58 -4.15 1.03
N ARG A 103 5.70 -3.80 1.98
CA ARG A 103 5.32 -2.42 2.29
C ARG A 103 5.30 -2.24 3.80
N GLU A 104 6.03 -1.24 4.29
CA GLU A 104 6.23 -1.06 5.73
C GLU A 104 6.22 0.42 6.12
N ASN A 105 5.63 0.70 7.28
CA ASN A 105 5.72 2.01 7.91
C ASN A 105 6.99 2.09 8.75
N LYS A 106 7.76 3.15 8.54
CA LYS A 106 9.04 3.41 9.19
C LYS A 106 8.98 4.73 9.93
N ARG A 107 9.73 4.80 11.03
CA ARG A 107 10.00 6.04 11.78
C ARG A 107 11.50 6.22 11.83
N CYS A 108 11.96 7.43 11.60
CA CYS A 108 13.37 7.76 11.66
C CYS A 108 13.62 9.02 12.47
N THR A 109 14.65 8.99 13.32
CA THR A 109 15.20 10.17 13.98
C THR A 109 16.60 10.41 13.47
N LEU A 110 16.87 11.63 13.03
CA LEU A 110 18.18 12.10 12.58
C LEU A 110 18.65 13.21 13.52
N VAL A 111 19.86 13.06 14.06
CA VAL A 111 20.53 14.06 14.89
C VAL A 111 21.72 14.59 14.11
N TRP A 112 21.69 15.88 13.84
CA TRP A 112 22.69 16.64 13.14
C TRP A 112 23.41 17.57 14.13
N ILE A 113 24.73 17.63 14.05
CA ILE A 113 25.55 18.56 14.85
C ILE A 113 26.43 19.41 13.95
N ARG A 114 26.77 20.62 14.39
CA ARG A 114 27.64 21.52 13.63
C ARG A 114 29.07 20.98 13.59
N GLY A 115 29.56 20.70 12.39
CA GLY A 115 30.95 20.37 12.06
C GLY A 115 31.56 21.45 11.18
N GLY A 116 32.24 22.42 11.78
CA GLY A 116 32.77 23.59 11.06
C GLY A 116 31.65 24.44 10.46
N ASN A 117 31.62 24.56 9.14
CA ASN A 117 30.64 25.39 8.41
C ASN A 117 29.38 24.62 7.97
N ALA A 118 29.24 23.34 8.31
CA ALA A 118 28.11 22.52 7.91
C ALA A 118 27.59 21.68 9.08
N PHE A 119 26.35 21.19 8.95
CA PHE A 119 25.82 20.16 9.84
C PHE A 119 26.22 18.77 9.35
N LEU A 120 26.66 17.92 10.27
CA LEU A 120 27.02 16.52 10.03
C LEU A 120 26.10 15.61 10.84
N LEU A 121 25.73 14.47 10.27
CA LEU A 121 24.88 13.47 10.88
C LEU A 121 25.67 12.75 11.99
N LEU A 122 25.25 12.95 13.23
CA LEU A 122 25.81 12.27 14.42
C LEU A 122 25.06 10.98 14.74
N HIS A 123 23.74 10.97 14.56
CA HIS A 123 22.94 9.80 14.89
C HIS A 123 21.77 9.63 13.92
N ALA A 124 21.53 8.39 13.51
CA ALA A 124 20.33 8.00 12.80
C ALA A 124 19.74 6.75 13.47
N HIS A 125 18.45 6.81 13.81
CA HIS A 125 17.71 5.66 14.30
C HIS A 125 16.54 5.43 13.37
N VAL A 126 16.43 4.23 12.82
CA VAL A 126 15.28 3.77 12.04
C VAL A 126 14.61 2.65 12.82
N SER A 127 13.31 2.79 13.04
CA SER A 127 12.47 1.76 13.62
C SER A 127 11.34 1.40 12.67
N ASP A 128 10.99 0.12 12.69
CA ASP A 128 9.88 -0.42 11.93
C ASP A 128 8.63 -0.40 12.80
N GLY A 129 7.47 -0.19 12.19
CA GLY A 129 6.20 -0.48 12.87
C GLY A 129 5.96 -1.97 13.12
N HIS A 130 6.85 -2.86 12.64
CA HIS A 130 6.61 -4.30 12.50
C HIS A 130 7.13 -5.20 13.62
N HIS A 131 7.74 -4.64 14.65
CA HIS A 131 8.27 -5.43 15.75
C HIS A 131 7.56 -5.08 17.05
N MET A 132 6.28 -5.48 17.14
CA MET A 132 5.72 -6.20 18.29
C MET A 132 4.42 -6.85 17.83
N LEU A 133 4.21 -8.14 18.15
CA LEU A 133 2.86 -8.66 18.31
C LEU A 133 2.13 -7.63 19.19
N HIS A 134 1.07 -7.00 18.69
CA HIS A 134 0.37 -6.01 19.49
C HIS A 134 -0.42 -6.77 20.56
N GLY A 135 0.13 -6.89 21.78
CA GLY A 135 -0.54 -7.59 22.88
C GLY A 135 -0.70 -9.10 22.64
N ASP A 136 -1.94 -9.60 22.72
CA ASP A 136 -2.31 -11.03 22.61
C ASP A 136 -2.31 -11.58 21.17
N GLU A 137 -1.77 -10.85 20.19
CA GLU A 137 -1.64 -11.38 18.83
C GLU A 137 -0.70 -12.60 18.80
N SER A 138 -1.23 -13.73 18.34
CA SER A 138 -0.45 -14.98 18.15
C SER A 138 0.15 -15.11 16.74
N PHE A 139 -0.19 -14.18 15.84
CA PHE A 139 0.20 -14.19 14.42
C PHE A 139 0.27 -12.76 13.88
N PRO A 140 1.20 -12.40 12.97
CA PRO A 140 1.39 -11.01 12.50
C PRO A 140 0.34 -10.62 11.45
N ILE A 141 -0.91 -10.48 11.87
CA ILE A 141 -2.07 -10.22 10.99
C ILE A 141 -1.90 -8.89 10.24
N ALA A 142 -1.46 -7.83 10.93
CA ALA A 142 -1.25 -6.51 10.31
C ALA A 142 -0.19 -6.52 9.19
N ALA A 143 0.88 -7.30 9.36
CA ALA A 143 1.94 -7.49 8.36
C ALA A 143 1.41 -8.14 7.08
N GLY A 144 0.64 -9.21 7.25
CA GLY A 144 0.01 -9.92 6.14
C GLY A 144 -0.98 -9.03 5.39
N GLN A 145 -1.79 -8.26 6.11
CA GLN A 145 -2.79 -7.39 5.49
C GLN A 145 -2.17 -6.25 4.68
N GLU A 146 -1.11 -5.59 5.16
CA GLU A 146 -0.40 -4.56 4.40
C GLU A 146 0.26 -5.11 3.12
N THR A 147 0.85 -6.31 3.22
CA THR A 147 1.45 -7.00 2.06
C THR A 147 0.38 -7.34 1.01
N TYR A 148 -0.76 -7.87 1.44
CA TYR A 148 -1.90 -8.16 0.57
C TYR A 148 -2.44 -6.89 -0.11
N ASN A 149 -2.66 -5.82 0.66
CA ASN A 149 -3.17 -4.55 0.13
C ASN A 149 -2.23 -3.96 -0.92
N TYR A 150 -0.90 -4.00 -0.68
CA TYR A 150 0.09 -3.52 -1.64
C TYR A 150 0.12 -4.39 -2.92
N MET A 151 0.03 -5.72 -2.79
CA MET A 151 -0.09 -6.61 -3.95
C MET A 151 -1.32 -6.26 -4.79
N MET A 152 -2.48 -6.06 -4.16
CA MET A 152 -3.71 -5.66 -4.85
C MET A 152 -3.56 -4.30 -5.54
N GLU A 153 -2.89 -3.32 -4.91
CA GLU A 153 -2.57 -2.03 -5.52
C GLU A 153 -1.67 -2.16 -6.75
N LEU A 154 -0.63 -3.00 -6.69
CA LEU A 154 0.25 -3.27 -7.83
C LEU A 154 -0.50 -3.93 -8.99
N MET A 155 -1.39 -4.87 -8.70
CA MET A 155 -2.28 -5.47 -9.70
C MET A 155 -3.22 -4.43 -10.30
N ARG A 156 -3.70 -3.45 -9.49
CA ARG A 156 -4.49 -2.29 -9.95
C ARG A 156 -3.72 -1.44 -10.95
N GLN A 157 -2.48 -1.09 -10.62
CA GLN A 157 -1.66 -0.20 -11.44
C GLN A 157 -1.22 -0.84 -12.77
N ARG A 158 -1.02 -2.15 -12.82
CA ARG A 158 -0.61 -2.85 -14.04
C ARG A 158 -1.77 -3.23 -14.97
N GLY A 159 -3.00 -3.15 -14.49
CA GLY A 159 -4.15 -3.66 -15.23
C GLY A 159 -4.07 -5.17 -15.47
N ASP A 160 -3.31 -5.88 -14.62
CA ASP A 160 -3.09 -7.33 -14.60
C ASP A 160 -4.32 -8.08 -14.06
N PHE A 161 -5.47 -7.41 -14.02
CA PHE A 161 -6.72 -8.03 -13.65
C PHE A 161 -7.15 -9.08 -14.63
N VAL A 162 -7.74 -10.10 -14.05
CA VAL A 162 -8.64 -11.01 -14.75
C VAL A 162 -9.65 -10.17 -15.52
N LYS A 163 -9.65 -10.34 -16.84
CA LYS A 163 -10.53 -9.63 -17.76
C LYS A 163 -11.53 -10.59 -18.35
N ILE A 164 -12.76 -10.14 -18.49
CA ILE A 164 -13.77 -10.79 -19.31
C ILE A 164 -13.87 -10.07 -20.65
N THR A 165 -14.12 -10.84 -21.71
CA THR A 165 -14.42 -10.29 -23.04
C THR A 165 -15.87 -10.60 -23.37
N VAL A 166 -16.66 -9.57 -23.64
CA VAL A 166 -18.08 -9.70 -23.98
C VAL A 166 -18.40 -8.88 -25.22
N ARG A 167 -19.46 -9.28 -25.95
CA ARG A 167 -20.01 -8.49 -27.05
C ARG A 167 -21.36 -7.92 -26.63
N ASP A 168 -21.52 -6.62 -26.76
CA ASP A 168 -22.74 -5.92 -26.37
C ASP A 168 -23.89 -6.10 -27.38
N THR A 169 -25.03 -5.45 -27.11
CA THR A 169 -26.21 -5.49 -27.98
C THR A 169 -26.03 -4.75 -29.30
N GLU A 170 -25.04 -3.87 -29.42
CA GLU A 170 -24.72 -3.10 -30.64
C GLU A 170 -23.64 -3.80 -31.49
N GLY A 171 -23.08 -4.91 -30.98
CA GLY A 171 -22.05 -5.68 -31.66
C GLY A 171 -20.62 -5.27 -31.33
N VAL A 172 -20.43 -4.30 -30.42
CA VAL A 172 -19.11 -3.86 -29.96
C VAL A 172 -18.55 -4.87 -28.97
N THR A 173 -17.28 -5.22 -29.14
CA THR A 173 -16.55 -6.09 -28.21
C THR A 173 -15.90 -5.24 -27.11
N HIS A 174 -16.21 -5.58 -25.86
CA HIS A 174 -15.68 -4.95 -24.66
C HIS A 174 -14.74 -5.91 -23.94
N VAL A 175 -13.57 -5.40 -23.56
CA VAL A 175 -12.67 -6.06 -22.61
C VAL A 175 -12.82 -5.33 -21.28
N ILE A 176 -13.27 -6.05 -20.24
CA ILE A 176 -13.66 -5.48 -18.96
C ILE A 176 -12.83 -6.16 -17.87
N SER A 177 -12.12 -5.36 -17.06
CA SER A 177 -11.49 -5.86 -15.83
C SER A 177 -12.59 -6.26 -14.84
N GLU A 178 -12.48 -7.44 -14.22
CA GLU A 178 -13.44 -7.86 -13.19
C GLU A 178 -13.48 -6.89 -12.01
N ASN A 179 -12.35 -6.24 -11.71
CA ASN A 179 -12.29 -5.21 -10.67
C ASN A 179 -12.96 -3.89 -11.08
N ASP A 180 -13.21 -3.64 -12.37
CA ASP A 180 -13.96 -2.44 -12.72
C ASP A 180 -15.47 -2.65 -12.54
N ILE A 181 -15.92 -3.89 -12.30
CA ILE A 181 -17.33 -4.27 -12.20
C ILE A 181 -17.83 -4.08 -10.76
N LEU A 182 -18.84 -3.23 -10.60
CA LEU A 182 -19.55 -3.00 -9.34
C LEU A 182 -20.61 -4.08 -9.10
N LEU A 183 -21.44 -4.33 -10.11
CA LEU A 183 -22.50 -5.33 -10.06
C LEU A 183 -22.89 -5.81 -11.46
N ILE A 184 -23.59 -6.93 -11.49
CA ILE A 184 -24.14 -7.54 -12.70
C ILE A 184 -25.62 -7.83 -12.46
N GLN A 185 -26.48 -7.32 -13.33
CA GLN A 185 -27.94 -7.46 -13.22
C GLN A 185 -28.54 -8.02 -14.50
N THR A 186 -29.49 -8.95 -14.36
CA THR A 186 -30.20 -9.56 -15.49
C THR A 186 -31.68 -9.23 -15.47
N GLU A 187 -32.20 -8.87 -16.65
CA GLU A 187 -33.61 -8.67 -16.95
C GLU A 187 -33.99 -9.49 -18.19
N GLY A 188 -34.68 -10.61 -17.96
CA GLY A 188 -34.98 -11.56 -19.02
C GLY A 188 -33.71 -12.13 -19.64
N ASN A 189 -33.54 -11.92 -20.95
CA ASN A 189 -32.36 -12.38 -21.71
C ASN A 189 -31.25 -11.33 -21.83
N TYR A 190 -31.37 -10.21 -21.12
CA TYR A 190 -30.39 -9.13 -21.15
C TYR A 190 -29.68 -9.04 -19.81
N THR A 191 -28.37 -8.88 -19.84
CA THR A 191 -27.55 -8.65 -18.65
C THR A 191 -26.80 -7.33 -18.79
N THR A 192 -26.87 -6.51 -17.75
CA THR A 192 -26.12 -5.26 -17.63
C THR A 192 -24.98 -5.50 -16.67
N ILE A 193 -23.75 -5.31 -17.17
CA ILE A 193 -22.52 -5.30 -16.38
C ILE A 193 -22.23 -3.83 -16.08
N ARG A 194 -22.39 -3.44 -14.81
CA ARG A 194 -22.16 -2.07 -14.36
C ARG A 194 -20.74 -1.91 -13.86
N CYS A 195 -19.98 -1.07 -14.55
CA CYS A 195 -18.62 -0.72 -14.17
C CYS A 195 -18.59 0.68 -13.53
N PHE A 196 -17.45 1.10 -13.00
CA PHE A 196 -17.28 2.46 -12.43
C PHE A 196 -17.51 3.59 -13.44
N ASP A 197 -17.05 3.39 -14.69
CA ASP A 197 -17.05 4.42 -15.73
C ASP A 197 -18.19 4.26 -16.75
N ARG A 198 -18.72 3.03 -16.90
CA ARG A 198 -19.70 2.70 -17.94
C ARG A 198 -20.57 1.50 -17.62
N ASN A 199 -21.66 1.37 -18.36
CA ASN A 199 -22.52 0.18 -18.36
C ASN A 199 -22.39 -0.56 -19.68
N VAL A 200 -22.22 -1.89 -19.62
CA VAL A 200 -22.20 -2.75 -20.82
C VAL A 200 -23.40 -3.69 -20.78
N ARG A 201 -24.28 -3.58 -21.78
CA ARG A 201 -25.49 -4.40 -21.90
C ARG A 201 -25.30 -5.50 -22.94
N ILE A 202 -25.54 -6.75 -22.57
CA ILE A 202 -25.38 -7.92 -23.44
C ILE A 202 -26.68 -8.72 -23.54
N LYS A 203 -26.92 -9.42 -24.66
CA LYS A 203 -28.09 -10.31 -24.86
C LYS A 203 -27.76 -11.76 -24.46
N ARG A 204 -27.42 -11.96 -23.19
CA ARG A 204 -27.10 -13.25 -22.57
C ARG A 204 -27.62 -13.30 -21.12
N PRO A 205 -27.98 -14.49 -20.59
CA PRO A 205 -28.43 -14.63 -19.21
C PRO A 205 -27.27 -14.51 -18.20
N LEU A 206 -27.60 -14.31 -16.92
CA LEU A 206 -26.60 -14.23 -15.83
C LEU A 206 -25.62 -15.41 -15.82
N LYS A 207 -26.11 -16.63 -16.11
CA LYS A 207 -25.30 -17.84 -16.15
C LYS A 207 -24.11 -17.71 -17.11
N TYR A 208 -24.32 -17.10 -18.28
CA TYR A 208 -23.24 -16.88 -19.26
C TYR A 208 -22.16 -15.97 -18.70
N VAL A 209 -22.54 -14.86 -18.05
CA VAL A 209 -21.55 -13.94 -17.46
C VAL A 209 -20.83 -14.64 -16.31
N ARG A 210 -21.53 -15.40 -15.48
CA ARG A 210 -20.92 -16.15 -14.37
C ARG A 210 -19.83 -17.13 -14.83
N GLU A 211 -20.04 -17.81 -15.95
CA GLU A 211 -19.05 -18.73 -16.54
C GLU A 211 -17.82 -18.01 -17.12
N LEU A 212 -17.90 -16.70 -17.35
CA LEU A 212 -16.77 -15.87 -17.78
C LEU A 212 -15.97 -15.30 -16.62
N LEU A 213 -16.54 -15.22 -15.41
CA LEU A 213 -15.85 -14.67 -14.25
C LEU A 213 -14.85 -15.69 -13.71
N HIS A 214 -13.64 -15.25 -13.39
CA HIS A 214 -12.58 -16.13 -12.88
C HIS A 214 -12.26 -15.88 -11.41
N THR A 215 -12.77 -14.79 -10.83
CA THR A 215 -12.57 -14.46 -9.41
C THR A 215 -13.78 -14.87 -8.57
N GLU A 216 -13.52 -15.27 -7.34
CA GLU A 216 -14.54 -15.63 -6.34
C GLU A 216 -15.10 -14.41 -5.58
N ILE A 217 -14.80 -13.18 -6.04
CA ILE A 217 -15.25 -11.93 -5.41
C ILE A 217 -16.73 -11.64 -5.68
N PHE A 218 -17.32 -12.26 -6.70
CA PHE A 218 -18.70 -11.97 -7.08
C PHE A 218 -19.71 -12.80 -6.29
N VAL A 219 -20.54 -12.11 -5.51
CA VAL A 219 -21.54 -12.73 -4.64
C VAL A 219 -22.93 -12.62 -5.24
N GLU A 220 -23.63 -13.74 -5.41
CA GLU A 220 -25.01 -13.76 -5.91
C GLU A 220 -26.03 -13.43 -4.80
N VAL A 221 -26.42 -12.16 -4.72
CA VAL A 221 -27.38 -11.65 -3.73
C VAL A 221 -28.85 -11.95 -4.05
N SER A 222 -29.17 -12.16 -5.34
CA SER A 222 -30.51 -12.54 -5.79
C SER A 222 -30.43 -13.39 -7.06
N ARG A 223 -31.57 -13.95 -7.52
CA ARG A 223 -31.59 -14.80 -8.74
C ARG A 223 -31.14 -14.09 -10.02
N ASN A 224 -31.11 -12.76 -10.00
CA ASN A 224 -30.82 -11.93 -11.17
C ASN A 224 -29.76 -10.86 -10.88
N THR A 225 -29.08 -10.92 -9.73
CA THR A 225 -28.08 -9.92 -9.34
C THR A 225 -26.88 -10.59 -8.68
N MET A 226 -25.70 -10.25 -9.19
CA MET A 226 -24.41 -10.51 -8.54
C MET A 226 -23.75 -9.17 -8.24
N ILE A 227 -23.05 -9.08 -7.11
CA ILE A 227 -22.31 -7.88 -6.70
C ILE A 227 -20.85 -8.24 -6.54
N ASN A 228 -19.96 -7.28 -6.73
CA ASN A 228 -18.58 -7.44 -6.33
C ASN A 228 -18.45 -7.23 -4.81
N GLY A 229 -18.00 -8.27 -4.10
CA GLY A 229 -17.84 -8.27 -2.64
C GLY A 229 -16.86 -7.23 -2.15
N ASP A 230 -15.81 -6.92 -2.91
CA ASP A 230 -14.79 -5.92 -2.57
C ASP A 230 -15.37 -4.50 -2.47
N TYR A 231 -16.55 -4.27 -3.05
CA TYR A 231 -17.21 -2.97 -3.11
C TYR A 231 -18.43 -2.86 -2.19
N VAL A 232 -18.58 -3.78 -1.25
CA VAL A 232 -19.58 -3.67 -0.18
C VAL A 232 -19.09 -2.67 0.86
N GLU A 233 -19.83 -1.57 1.03
CA GLU A 233 -19.56 -0.56 2.06
C GLU A 233 -20.23 -0.91 3.38
N ARG A 234 -21.50 -1.37 3.32
CA ARG A 234 -22.30 -1.65 4.51
C ARG A 234 -23.37 -2.68 4.22
N ILE A 235 -23.73 -3.46 5.25
CA ILE A 235 -24.89 -4.35 5.21
C ILE A 235 -25.84 -3.98 6.35
N THR A 236 -27.13 -3.85 6.06
CA THR A 236 -28.18 -3.54 7.05
C THR A 236 -29.36 -4.46 6.83
N GLY A 237 -29.50 -5.48 7.68
CA GLY A 237 -30.52 -6.51 7.52
C GLY A 237 -30.32 -7.29 6.21
N ASP A 238 -31.28 -7.17 5.29
CA ASP A 238 -31.25 -7.77 3.96
C ASP A 238 -30.86 -6.79 2.84
N ILE A 239 -30.29 -5.64 3.19
CA ILE A 239 -29.84 -4.62 2.23
C ILE A 239 -28.31 -4.52 2.24
N VAL A 240 -27.70 -4.59 1.06
CA VAL A 240 -26.28 -4.32 0.84
C VAL A 240 -26.13 -2.95 0.19
N SER A 241 -25.33 -2.09 0.79
CA SER A 241 -24.91 -0.80 0.22
C SER A 241 -23.51 -0.96 -0.39
N LEU A 242 -23.37 -0.63 -1.67
CA LEU A 242 -22.07 -0.56 -2.34
C LEU A 242 -21.39 0.80 -2.13
N ILE A 243 -20.10 0.89 -2.42
CA ILE A 243 -19.31 2.14 -2.30
C ILE A 243 -19.85 3.31 -3.14
N ASP A 244 -20.59 3.04 -4.22
CA ASP A 244 -21.28 4.05 -5.04
C ASP A 244 -22.65 4.46 -4.47
N LYS A 245 -22.95 4.04 -3.25
CA LYS A 245 -24.23 4.21 -2.54
C LYS A 245 -25.41 3.48 -3.16
N THR A 246 -25.20 2.59 -4.15
CA THR A 246 -26.27 1.71 -4.63
C THR A 246 -26.67 0.74 -3.54
N GLU A 247 -27.98 0.64 -3.31
CA GLU A 247 -28.56 -0.32 -2.38
C GLU A 247 -29.20 -1.48 -3.12
N ILE A 248 -28.87 -2.70 -2.70
CA ILE A 248 -29.30 -3.94 -3.33
C ILE A 248 -29.89 -4.85 -2.27
N ARG A 249 -31.13 -5.29 -2.50
CA ARG A 249 -31.82 -6.18 -1.57
C ARG A 249 -31.44 -7.64 -1.82
N ILE A 250 -30.98 -8.31 -0.78
CA ILE A 250 -30.70 -9.74 -0.76
C ILE A 250 -32.03 -10.49 -0.77
N SER A 251 -32.13 -11.52 -1.61
CA SER A 251 -33.29 -12.41 -1.59
C SER A 251 -33.44 -13.07 -0.22
N SER A 252 -34.63 -13.03 0.38
CA SER A 252 -34.90 -13.49 1.76
C SER A 252 -34.38 -14.91 2.06
N ARG A 253 -34.45 -15.81 1.08
CA ARG A 253 -33.96 -17.20 1.18
C ARG A 253 -32.43 -17.33 1.22
N LYS A 254 -31.70 -16.29 0.81
CA LYS A 254 -30.24 -16.25 0.66
C LYS A 254 -29.55 -15.36 1.70
N VAL A 255 -30.29 -14.65 2.55
CA VAL A 255 -29.72 -13.66 3.48
C VAL A 255 -28.59 -14.27 4.31
N ASN A 256 -28.84 -15.38 5.02
CA ASN A 256 -27.83 -15.98 5.88
C ASN A 256 -26.59 -16.48 5.13
N SER A 257 -26.76 -17.08 3.94
CA SER A 257 -25.63 -17.60 3.16
C SER A 257 -24.82 -16.48 2.52
N VAL A 258 -25.49 -15.45 1.97
CA VAL A 258 -24.85 -14.27 1.38
C VAL A 258 -24.10 -13.47 2.43
N LEU A 259 -24.70 -13.25 3.61
CA LEU A 259 -24.03 -12.57 4.72
C LEU A 259 -22.77 -13.32 5.16
N LYS A 260 -22.82 -14.65 5.25
CA LYS A 260 -21.64 -15.46 5.60
C LYS A 260 -20.52 -15.31 4.57
N VAL A 261 -20.86 -15.34 3.27
CA VAL A 261 -19.87 -15.17 2.19
C VAL A 261 -19.28 -13.76 2.22
N ILE A 262 -20.10 -12.72 2.30
CA ILE A 262 -19.61 -11.33 2.30
C ILE A 262 -18.71 -11.09 3.52
N ARG A 263 -19.11 -11.52 4.73
CA ARG A 263 -18.27 -11.38 5.94
C ARG A 263 -16.90 -12.04 5.81
N ASN A 264 -16.84 -13.22 5.19
CA ASN A 264 -15.57 -13.91 4.93
C ASN A 264 -14.69 -13.18 3.91
N LEU A 265 -15.29 -12.40 3.00
CA LEU A 265 -14.58 -11.62 1.98
C LEU A 265 -14.15 -10.24 2.49
N THR A 266 -14.95 -9.59 3.35
CA THR A 266 -14.80 -8.16 3.65
C THR A 266 -14.27 -7.83 5.04
N ASN A 267 -14.08 -8.79 5.96
CA ASN A 267 -13.73 -8.52 7.37
C ASN A 267 -14.67 -7.49 8.07
N ILE A 268 -15.92 -7.38 7.60
CA ILE A 268 -17.00 -6.53 8.16
C ILE A 268 -17.96 -7.38 8.99
#